data_AF-A0A0L8HMH8-F1
#
_entry.id   AF-A0A0L8HMH8-F1
#
_cell.length_a   1.000
_cell.length_b   1.000
_cell.length_c   1.000
_cell.angle_alpha   90.00
_cell.angle_beta   90.00
_cell.angle_gamma   90.00
#
_symmetry.space_group_name_H-M   'P 1'
#
loop_
_entity.id
_entity.type
_entity.pdbx_description
1 polymer ?
#
loop_
_entity_poly.entity_id
_entity_poly.type
_entity_poly.pdbx_seq_one_letter_code
_entity_poly.pdbx_strand_id
1 'polypeptide(L)'
;MAEKQTVELIKLFREQMEQQMQQHKRDMDTLLKLFANAVPEQRMAQVFLTNQTATIYKQLANLATQQNPPKDINNLTMDEIVDFMKEQFDPKPFIVRERFKFWSDMQRKPGETLQELAARIRQDAATFDFPSITNPQDDVLRQRFICSVNNEAVLKALFKIKDTELDFARAVQVAIETEDAAKVAKETVYG
;
A
#
# COMPACT_ATOMS: atom_id res chain seq x y z
N MET A 1 -21.68 -8.12 21.02
CA MET A 1 -20.40 -8.42 21.70
C MET A 1 -19.35 -8.94 20.71
N ALA A 2 -19.66 -9.93 19.87
CA ALA A 2 -18.76 -10.44 18.83
C ALA A 2 -18.26 -9.38 17.83
N GLU A 3 -19.13 -8.45 17.41
CA GLU A 3 -18.79 -7.38 16.46
C GLU A 3 -17.69 -6.41 16.96
N LYS A 4 -17.70 -6.11 18.27
CA LYS A 4 -16.67 -5.27 18.91
C LYS A 4 -15.31 -5.98 18.92
N GLN A 5 -15.31 -7.28 19.20
CA GLN A 5 -14.08 -8.09 19.21
C GLN A 5 -13.49 -8.24 17.80
N THR A 6 -14.32 -8.35 16.76
CA THR A 6 -13.86 -8.41 15.36
C THR A 6 -13.21 -7.10 14.91
N VAL A 7 -13.79 -5.95 15.26
CA VAL A 7 -13.22 -4.62 14.94
C VAL A 7 -11.89 -4.40 15.66
N GLU A 8 -11.79 -4.83 16.92
CA GLU A 8 -10.57 -4.72 17.72
C GLU A 8 -9.45 -5.62 17.19
N LEU A 9 -9.79 -6.83 16.74
CA LEU A 9 -8.84 -7.76 16.11
C LEU A 9 -8.32 -7.22 14.77
N ILE A 10 -9.18 -6.61 13.94
CA ILE A 10 -8.77 -5.96 12.68
C ILE A 10 -7.84 -4.78 12.95
N LYS A 11 -8.09 -4.00 14.01
CA LYS A 11 -7.23 -2.89 14.42
C LYS A 11 -5.87 -3.39 14.89
N LEU A 12 -5.84 -4.45 15.70
CA LEU A 12 -4.61 -5.06 16.20
C LEU A 12 -3.77 -5.65 15.05
N PHE A 13 -4.41 -6.34 14.10
CA PHE A 13 -3.73 -6.90 12.93
C PHE A 13 -3.18 -5.78 12.04
N ARG A 14 -3.91 -4.66 11.91
CA ARG A 14 -3.47 -3.47 11.17
C ARG A 14 -2.26 -2.81 11.83
N GLU A 15 -2.29 -2.64 13.15
CA GLU A 15 -1.17 -2.08 13.92
C GLU A 15 0.08 -2.98 13.86
N GLN A 16 -0.08 -4.30 13.95
CA GLN A 16 1.04 -5.24 13.79
C GLN A 16 1.67 -5.17 12.40
N MET A 17 0.85 -5.12 11.34
CA MET A 17 1.36 -5.00 9.98
C MET A 17 2.07 -3.66 9.75
N GLU A 18 1.54 -2.56 10.29
CA GLU A 18 2.20 -1.24 10.24
C GLU A 18 3.54 -1.23 10.99
N GLN A 19 3.61 -1.86 12.18
CA GLN A 19 4.85 -1.98 12.94
C GLN A 19 5.90 -2.79 12.19
N GLN A 20 5.53 -3.90 11.55
CA GLN A 20 6.46 -4.71 10.76
C GLN A 20 7.02 -3.94 9.56
N MET A 21 6.18 -3.18 8.84
CA MET A 21 6.63 -2.35 7.71
C MET A 21 7.55 -1.21 8.16
N GLN A 22 7.24 -0.55 9.28
CA GLN A 22 8.07 0.53 9.82
C GLN A 22 9.41 0.01 10.35
N GLN A 23 9.45 -1.21 10.87
CA GLN A 23 10.69 -1.86 11.29
C GLN A 23 11.55 -2.18 10.06
N HIS A 24 10.98 -2.81 9.03
CA HIS A 24 11.70 -3.15 7.82
C HIS A 24 12.28 -1.92 7.10
N LYS A 25 11.51 -0.82 7.04
CA LYS A 25 11.97 0.47 6.49
C LYS A 25 13.14 1.05 7.28
N ARG A 26 13.07 1.01 8.62
CA ARG A 26 14.17 1.47 9.49
C ARG A 26 15.42 0.62 9.33
N ASP A 27 15.27 -0.69 9.20
CA ASP A 27 16.39 -1.60 8.98
C ASP A 27 17.04 -1.31 7.62
N MET A 28 16.25 -1.07 6.58
CA MET A 28 16.74 -0.70 5.25
C MET A 28 17.46 0.66 5.24
N ASP A 29 16.88 1.69 5.88
CA ASP A 29 17.52 3.00 6.04
C ASP A 29 18.81 2.94 6.87
N THR A 30 18.84 2.07 7.88
CA THR A 30 20.03 1.85 8.73
C THR A 30 21.13 1.15 7.94
N LEU A 31 20.77 0.14 7.14
CA LEU A 31 21.70 -0.52 6.23
C LEU A 31 22.25 0.49 5.21
N LEU A 32 21.40 1.27 4.53
CA LEU A 32 21.83 2.32 3.59
C LEU A 32 22.78 3.33 4.25
N LYS A 33 22.49 3.78 5.47
CA LYS A 33 23.34 4.73 6.21
C LYS A 33 24.68 4.13 6.64
N LEU A 34 24.72 2.84 6.98
CA LEU A 34 25.96 2.13 7.30
C LEU A 34 26.82 1.90 6.04
N PHE A 35 26.21 1.65 4.90
CA PHE A 35 26.91 1.39 3.64
C PHE A 35 27.41 2.66 2.93
N ALA A 36 26.72 3.79 3.07
CA ALA A 36 27.04 5.06 2.39
C ALA A 36 28.41 5.67 2.73
N ASN A 37 29.06 5.25 3.82
CA ASN A 37 30.32 5.87 4.30
C ASN A 37 31.58 4.99 4.14
N ALA A 38 31.47 3.72 3.74
CA ALA A 38 32.60 2.77 3.78
C ALA A 38 32.77 1.88 2.54
N VAL A 39 31.80 1.83 1.62
CA VAL A 39 31.84 0.93 0.46
C VAL A 39 31.87 1.74 -0.84
N PRO A 40 32.84 1.50 -1.75
CA PRO A 40 32.81 2.09 -3.08
C PRO A 40 31.52 1.74 -3.81
N GLU A 41 30.93 2.72 -4.51
CA GLU A 41 29.63 2.60 -5.19
C GLU A 41 29.54 1.38 -6.11
N GLN A 42 30.65 1.03 -6.76
CA GLN A 42 30.77 -0.11 -7.66
C GLN A 42 30.61 -1.48 -6.97
N ARG A 43 30.73 -1.54 -5.64
CA ARG A 43 30.61 -2.77 -4.84
C ARG A 43 29.34 -2.81 -3.98
N MET A 44 28.60 -1.72 -3.89
CA MET A 44 27.42 -1.63 -3.01
C MET A 44 26.38 -2.69 -3.34
N ALA A 45 26.07 -2.91 -4.63
CA ALA A 45 25.10 -3.92 -5.05
C ALA A 45 25.49 -5.35 -4.62
N GLN A 46 26.76 -5.74 -4.82
CA GLN A 46 27.23 -7.08 -4.46
C GLN A 46 27.27 -7.30 -2.94
N VAL A 47 27.71 -6.29 -2.19
CA VAL A 47 27.71 -6.33 -0.72
C VAL A 47 26.28 -6.39 -0.19
N PHE A 48 25.35 -5.66 -0.80
CA PHE A 48 23.94 -5.72 -0.43
C PHE A 48 23.37 -7.14 -0.63
N LEU A 49 23.55 -7.71 -1.82
CA LEU A 49 23.03 -9.03 -2.20
C LEU A 49 23.57 -10.15 -1.28
N THR A 50 24.85 -10.11 -0.92
CA THR A 50 25.48 -11.11 -0.02
C THR A 50 24.98 -11.03 1.42
N ASN A 51 24.44 -9.90 1.84
CA ASN A 51 23.85 -9.71 3.17
C ASN A 51 22.33 -9.95 3.22
N GLN A 52 21.70 -10.35 2.11
CA GLN A 52 20.26 -10.63 2.08
C GLN A 52 19.93 -12.06 2.51
N THR A 53 18.72 -12.23 3.02
CA THR A 53 18.17 -13.57 3.26
C THR A 53 17.94 -14.30 1.93
N ALA A 54 17.95 -15.64 1.95
CA ALA A 54 17.73 -16.47 0.77
C ALA A 54 16.42 -16.14 0.03
N THR A 55 15.37 -15.76 0.76
CA THR A 55 14.08 -15.37 0.21
C THR A 55 14.18 -14.09 -0.62
N ILE A 56 14.76 -13.03 -0.04
CA ILE A 56 14.91 -11.73 -0.70
C ILE A 56 15.86 -11.86 -1.91
N TYR A 57 16.97 -12.58 -1.76
CA TYR A 57 17.90 -12.84 -2.85
C TYR A 57 17.21 -13.55 -4.03
N LYS A 58 16.44 -14.61 -3.75
CA LYS A 58 15.71 -15.36 -4.79
C LYS A 58 14.67 -14.49 -5.50
N GLN A 59 14.00 -13.59 -4.77
CA GLN A 59 13.05 -12.65 -5.35
C GLN A 59 13.73 -11.65 -6.29
N LEU A 60 14.85 -11.06 -5.86
CA LEU A 60 15.65 -10.16 -6.70
C LEU A 60 16.20 -10.88 -7.94
N ALA A 61 16.64 -12.14 -7.81
CA ALA A 61 17.08 -12.95 -8.93
C ALA A 61 15.97 -13.16 -9.96
N ASN A 62 14.75 -13.49 -9.50
CA ASN A 62 13.61 -13.67 -10.38
C ASN A 62 13.27 -12.37 -11.13
N LEU A 63 13.26 -11.22 -10.45
CA LEU A 63 12.98 -9.93 -11.09
C LEU A 63 14.05 -9.55 -12.12
N ALA A 64 15.33 -9.83 -11.83
CA ALA A 64 16.42 -9.60 -12.78
C ALA A 64 16.19 -10.36 -14.10
N THR A 65 15.73 -11.61 -14.01
CA THR A 65 15.41 -12.43 -15.20
C THR A 65 14.16 -11.97 -15.96
N GLN A 66 13.27 -11.22 -15.31
CA GLN A 66 12.05 -10.68 -15.91
C GLN A 66 12.27 -9.33 -16.61
N GLN A 67 13.46 -8.72 -16.46
CA GLN A 67 13.81 -7.53 -17.24
C GLN A 67 13.92 -7.83 -18.74
N ASN A 68 13.78 -6.79 -19.55
CA ASN A 68 13.99 -6.85 -20.99
C ASN A 68 15.14 -5.91 -21.39
N PRO A 69 16.34 -6.42 -21.73
CA PRO A 69 16.73 -7.84 -21.75
C PRO A 69 16.90 -8.44 -20.35
N PRO A 70 16.82 -9.78 -20.19
CA PRO A 70 17.07 -10.44 -18.92
C PRO A 70 18.47 -10.12 -18.39
N LYS A 71 18.58 -9.84 -17.09
CA LYS A 71 19.85 -9.55 -16.41
C LYS A 71 20.21 -10.65 -15.42
N ASP A 72 21.51 -10.89 -15.29
CA ASP A 72 22.05 -11.61 -14.14
C ASP A 72 21.96 -10.73 -12.89
N ILE A 73 21.60 -11.31 -11.75
CA ILE A 73 21.45 -10.58 -10.50
C ILE A 73 22.74 -9.84 -10.08
N ASN A 74 23.92 -10.38 -10.40
CA ASN A 74 25.21 -9.77 -10.07
C ASN A 74 25.53 -8.54 -10.93
N ASN A 75 24.76 -8.31 -11.99
CA ASN A 75 24.89 -7.16 -12.89
C ASN A 75 23.87 -6.06 -12.58
N LEU A 76 23.02 -6.23 -11.55
CA LEU A 76 22.13 -5.17 -11.11
C LEU A 76 22.92 -4.06 -10.43
N THR A 77 22.58 -2.83 -10.78
CA THR A 77 23.03 -1.63 -10.05
C THR A 77 22.29 -1.50 -8.72
N MET A 78 22.86 -0.71 -7.80
CA MET A 78 22.20 -0.49 -6.51
C MET A 78 20.85 0.24 -6.68
N ASP A 79 20.75 1.15 -7.65
CA ASP A 79 19.48 1.84 -7.96
C ASP A 79 18.41 0.87 -8.46
N GLU A 80 18.76 -0.07 -9.34
CA GLU A 80 17.82 -1.10 -9.81
C GLU A 80 17.36 -2.02 -8.69
N ILE A 81 18.28 -2.40 -7.78
CA ILE A 81 17.93 -3.19 -6.60
C ILE A 81 16.98 -2.41 -5.70
N VAL A 82 17.26 -1.12 -5.45
CA VAL A 82 16.40 -0.25 -4.66
C VAL A 82 15.01 -0.13 -5.29
N ASP A 83 14.92 0.04 -6.60
CA ASP A 83 13.64 0.16 -7.30
C ASP A 83 12.85 -1.15 -7.31
N PHE A 84 13.52 -2.30 -7.49
CA PHE A 84 12.89 -3.61 -7.31
C PHE A 84 12.38 -3.80 -5.88
N MET A 85 13.18 -3.44 -4.90
CA MET A 85 12.79 -3.54 -3.51
C MET A 85 11.63 -2.61 -3.17
N LYS A 86 11.60 -1.39 -3.75
CA LYS A 86 10.44 -0.53 -3.64
C LYS A 86 9.22 -1.17 -4.30
N GLU A 87 9.33 -1.70 -5.51
CA GLU A 87 8.16 -2.28 -6.16
C GLU A 87 7.58 -3.50 -5.41
N GLN A 88 8.42 -4.31 -4.77
CA GLN A 88 7.99 -5.53 -4.07
C GLN A 88 7.65 -5.31 -2.59
N PHE A 89 8.39 -4.43 -1.90
CA PHE A 89 8.34 -4.26 -0.44
C PHE A 89 7.94 -2.87 0.00
N ASP A 90 8.00 -1.86 -0.88
CA ASP A 90 7.17 -0.68 -0.63
C ASP A 90 5.74 -1.23 -0.71
N PRO A 91 4.93 -1.12 0.36
CA PRO A 91 3.51 -1.28 0.20
C PRO A 91 3.15 -0.18 -0.79
N LYS A 92 3.14 -0.46 -2.12
CA LYS A 92 2.72 0.47 -3.18
C LYS A 92 1.62 1.26 -2.53
N PRO A 93 1.85 2.55 -2.17
CA PRO A 93 0.95 3.21 -1.27
C PRO A 93 -0.38 3.01 -1.96
N PHE A 94 -1.25 2.27 -1.30
CA PHE A 94 -2.57 2.04 -1.83
C PHE A 94 -3.12 3.45 -1.72
N ILE A 95 -2.88 4.29 -2.73
CA ILE A 95 -3.18 5.72 -2.68
C ILE A 95 -4.66 5.77 -2.37
N VAL A 96 -5.44 4.94 -3.06
CA VAL A 96 -6.83 4.62 -2.73
C VAL A 96 -7.10 4.33 -1.24
N ARG A 97 -6.27 3.55 -0.53
CA ARG A 97 -6.41 3.24 0.92
C ARG A 97 -5.97 4.39 1.83
N GLU A 98 -4.84 5.04 1.55
CA GLU A 98 -4.38 6.20 2.33
C GLU A 98 -5.34 7.39 2.14
N ARG A 99 -5.84 7.58 0.92
CA ARG A 99 -6.94 8.50 0.59
C ARG A 99 -8.21 8.06 1.31
N PHE A 100 -8.59 6.79 1.31
CA PHE A 100 -9.72 6.31 2.10
C PHE A 100 -9.53 6.61 3.59
N LYS A 101 -8.33 6.45 4.17
CA LYS A 101 -8.06 6.78 5.58
C LYS A 101 -8.27 8.27 5.85
N PHE A 102 -7.77 9.14 4.98
CA PHE A 102 -8.00 10.59 5.05
C PHE A 102 -9.50 10.94 4.96
N TRP A 103 -10.22 10.30 4.02
CA TRP A 103 -11.63 10.58 3.75
C TRP A 103 -12.62 9.82 4.63
N SER A 104 -12.19 8.84 5.42
CA SER A 104 -13.06 8.04 6.30
C SER A 104 -13.06 8.53 7.75
N ASP A 105 -11.99 9.16 8.23
CA ASP A 105 -11.91 9.79 9.57
C ASP A 105 -12.32 11.28 9.55
N MET A 106 -13.44 11.58 8.87
CA MET A 106 -13.95 12.95 8.67
C MET A 106 -14.61 13.55 9.92
N GLN A 107 -14.84 12.76 10.97
CA GLN A 107 -15.54 13.24 12.16
C GLN A 107 -14.55 13.77 13.21
N ARG A 108 -14.97 14.84 13.89
CA ARG A 108 -14.27 15.37 15.05
C ARG A 108 -14.35 14.34 16.19
N LYS A 109 -13.22 14.01 16.80
CA LYS A 109 -13.20 13.06 17.92
C LYS A 109 -13.87 13.68 19.14
N PRO A 110 -14.52 12.88 20.02
CA PRO A 110 -15.07 13.39 21.27
C PRO A 110 -14.00 14.11 22.10
N GLY A 111 -14.24 15.37 22.46
CA GLY A 111 -13.30 16.17 23.26
C GLY A 111 -12.15 16.83 22.49
N GLU A 112 -11.93 16.52 21.22
CA GLU A 112 -10.93 17.17 20.36
C GLU A 112 -11.31 18.65 20.18
N THR A 113 -10.40 19.60 20.32
CA THR A 113 -10.62 21.03 20.03
C THR A 113 -10.62 21.30 18.52
N LEU A 114 -11.07 22.48 18.09
CA LEU A 114 -11.03 22.85 16.66
C LEU A 114 -9.58 22.99 16.15
N GLN A 115 -8.66 23.42 17.01
CA GLN A 115 -7.25 23.54 16.72
C GLN A 115 -6.59 22.16 16.54
N GLU A 116 -6.89 21.22 17.43
CA GLU A 116 -6.41 19.83 17.32
C GLU A 116 -6.95 19.15 16.08
N LEU A 117 -8.24 19.34 15.76
CA LEU A 117 -8.83 18.87 14.51
C LEU A 117 -8.09 19.43 13.29
N ALA A 118 -7.86 20.74 13.25
CA ALA A 118 -7.14 21.37 12.13
C ALA A 118 -5.68 20.91 12.01
N ALA A 119 -5.00 20.65 13.14
CA ALA A 119 -3.65 20.10 13.15
C ALA A 119 -3.62 18.66 12.62
N ARG A 120 -4.57 17.83 13.05
CA ARG A 120 -4.74 16.45 12.56
C ARG A 120 -5.00 16.40 11.05
N ILE A 121 -5.94 17.21 10.55
CA ILE A 121 -6.23 17.28 9.11
C ILE A 121 -4.96 17.65 8.32
N ARG A 122 -4.16 18.61 8.79
CA ARG A 122 -2.90 18.97 8.12
C ARG A 122 -1.88 17.84 8.17
N GLN A 123 -1.80 17.13 9.29
CA GLN A 123 -0.89 15.99 9.44
C GLN A 123 -1.29 14.83 8.52
N ASP A 124 -2.58 14.52 8.43
CA ASP A 124 -3.10 13.47 7.57
C ASP A 124 -2.95 13.84 6.08
N ALA A 125 -3.06 15.13 5.74
CA ALA A 125 -2.81 15.64 4.39
C ALA A 125 -1.32 15.64 3.99
N ALA A 126 -0.38 15.63 4.95
CA ALA A 126 1.05 15.71 4.65
C ALA A 126 1.59 14.48 3.90
N THR A 127 0.93 13.33 4.03
CA THR A 127 1.25 12.10 3.31
C THR A 127 0.45 11.95 2.00
N PHE A 128 -0.40 12.93 1.68
CA PHE A 128 -1.26 12.90 0.52
C PHE A 128 -0.55 13.56 -0.68
N ASP A 129 -0.41 12.80 -1.75
CA ASP A 129 0.18 13.29 -2.99
C ASP A 129 -0.88 14.05 -3.82
N PHE A 130 -1.11 15.32 -3.45
CA PHE A 130 -2.02 16.21 -4.19
C PHE A 130 -1.55 16.49 -5.64
N PRO A 131 -0.25 16.70 -5.90
CA PRO A 131 0.23 16.99 -7.26
C PRO A 131 -0.04 15.89 -8.30
N SER A 132 -0.22 14.64 -7.90
CA SER A 132 -0.56 13.54 -8.83
C SER A 132 -2.03 13.46 -9.24
N ILE A 133 -2.91 14.30 -8.68
CA ILE A 133 -4.32 14.34 -9.09
C ILE A 133 -4.43 15.05 -10.45
N THR A 134 -4.59 14.26 -11.51
CA THR A 134 -4.80 14.76 -12.88
C THR A 134 -6.27 15.06 -13.19
N ASN A 135 -7.21 14.36 -12.53
CA ASN A 135 -8.64 14.57 -12.65
C ASN A 135 -9.30 14.72 -11.26
N PRO A 136 -9.44 15.96 -10.75
CA PRO A 136 -10.01 16.20 -9.43
C PRO A 136 -11.47 15.77 -9.29
N GLN A 137 -12.26 15.85 -10.36
CA GLN A 137 -13.67 15.46 -10.32
C GLN A 137 -13.79 13.94 -10.13
N ASP A 138 -13.06 13.17 -10.93
CA ASP A 138 -13.03 11.71 -10.82
C ASP A 138 -12.52 11.29 -9.43
N ASP A 139 -11.43 11.89 -8.95
CA ASP A 139 -10.89 11.55 -7.64
C ASP A 139 -11.90 11.77 -6.53
N VAL A 140 -12.61 12.91 -6.50
CA VAL A 140 -13.63 13.19 -5.49
C VAL A 140 -14.80 12.20 -5.58
N LEU A 141 -15.31 11.91 -6.78
CA LEU A 141 -16.42 10.96 -6.97
C LEU A 141 -16.02 9.56 -6.52
N ARG A 142 -14.85 9.11 -6.94
CA ARG A 142 -14.26 7.82 -6.60
C ARG A 142 -14.04 7.68 -5.09
N GLN A 143 -13.41 8.67 -4.44
CA GLN A 143 -13.18 8.59 -2.99
C GLN A 143 -14.49 8.58 -2.21
N ARG A 144 -15.46 9.43 -2.61
CA ARG A 144 -16.77 9.45 -1.98
C ARG A 144 -17.48 8.10 -2.09
N PHE A 145 -17.40 7.47 -3.26
CA PHE A 145 -17.96 6.15 -3.48
C PHE A 145 -17.29 5.10 -2.60
N ILE A 146 -15.97 4.98 -2.64
CA ILE A 146 -15.20 3.98 -1.87
C ILE A 146 -15.47 4.15 -0.37
N CYS A 147 -15.51 5.39 0.14
CA CYS A 147 -15.83 5.68 1.54
C CYS A 147 -17.27 5.32 1.93
N SER A 148 -18.18 5.23 0.96
CA SER A 148 -19.59 4.88 1.19
C SER A 148 -19.86 3.37 1.07
N VAL A 149 -18.93 2.60 0.51
CA VAL A 149 -19.04 1.15 0.40
C VAL A 149 -18.81 0.50 1.77
N ASN A 150 -19.86 -0.08 2.34
CA ASN A 150 -19.79 -0.84 3.59
C ASN A 150 -19.74 -2.36 3.34
N ASN A 151 -18.87 -2.78 2.41
CA ASN A 151 -18.69 -4.18 2.03
C ASN A 151 -17.20 -4.50 1.96
N GLU A 152 -16.72 -5.36 2.85
CA GLU A 152 -15.29 -5.68 2.99
C GLU A 152 -14.73 -6.37 1.73
N ALA A 153 -15.51 -7.24 1.08
CA ALA A 153 -15.06 -7.93 -0.14
C ALA A 153 -14.87 -6.94 -1.29
N VAL A 154 -15.81 -6.00 -1.45
CA VAL A 154 -15.71 -4.93 -2.44
C VAL A 154 -14.50 -4.03 -2.16
N LEU A 155 -14.32 -3.58 -0.92
CA LEU A 155 -13.16 -2.75 -0.55
C LEU A 155 -11.84 -3.48 -0.84
N LYS A 156 -11.75 -4.78 -0.51
CA LYS A 156 -10.58 -5.61 -0.84
C LYS A 156 -10.34 -5.71 -2.35
N ALA A 157 -11.39 -5.82 -3.16
CA ALA A 157 -11.26 -5.87 -4.62
C ALA A 157 -10.77 -4.53 -5.18
N LEU A 158 -11.37 -3.42 -4.75
CA LEU A 158 -11.01 -2.07 -5.18
C LEU A 158 -9.59 -1.70 -4.81
N PHE A 159 -9.15 -2.05 -3.58
CA PHE A 159 -7.80 -1.77 -3.13
C PHE A 159 -6.75 -2.49 -3.99
N LYS A 160 -7.02 -3.68 -4.53
CA LYS A 160 -6.05 -4.40 -5.37
C LYS A 160 -5.73 -3.72 -6.72
N ILE A 161 -6.53 -2.75 -7.14
CA ILE A 161 -6.38 -2.06 -8.43
C ILE A 161 -5.46 -0.86 -8.24
N LYS A 162 -4.55 -0.63 -9.20
CA LYS A 162 -3.64 0.53 -9.15
C LYS A 162 -4.44 1.83 -9.28
N ASP A 163 -3.99 2.88 -8.61
CA ASP A 163 -4.64 4.20 -8.67
C ASP A 163 -4.81 4.73 -10.10
N THR A 164 -3.80 4.50 -10.94
CA THR A 164 -3.79 4.86 -12.38
C THR A 164 -4.78 4.08 -13.24
N GLU A 165 -5.30 2.96 -12.73
CA GLU A 165 -6.20 2.04 -13.43
C GLU A 165 -7.61 2.04 -12.83
N LEU A 166 -7.84 2.84 -11.78
CA LEU A 166 -9.09 2.88 -11.03
C LEU A 166 -9.72 4.27 -11.14
N ASP A 167 -10.48 4.53 -12.20
CA ASP A 167 -11.36 5.69 -12.25
C ASP A 167 -12.71 5.40 -11.53
N PHE A 168 -13.56 6.41 -11.41
CA PHE A 168 -14.87 6.27 -10.76
C PHE A 168 -15.74 5.19 -11.43
N ALA A 169 -15.76 5.15 -12.77
CA ALA A 169 -16.55 4.19 -13.52
C ALA A 169 -16.08 2.75 -13.26
N ARG A 170 -14.76 2.52 -13.25
CA ARG A 170 -14.16 1.23 -12.96
C ARG A 170 -14.40 0.81 -11.51
N ALA A 171 -14.36 1.74 -10.57
CA ALA A 171 -14.68 1.48 -9.17
C ALA A 171 -16.13 0.99 -9.00
N VAL A 172 -17.10 1.62 -9.67
CA VAL A 172 -18.50 1.19 -9.65
C VAL A 172 -18.65 -0.21 -10.28
N GLN A 173 -18.02 -0.44 -11.43
CA GLN A 173 -18.08 -1.72 -12.12
C GLN A 173 -17.55 -2.87 -11.26
N VAL A 174 -16.38 -2.71 -10.64
CA VAL A 174 -15.75 -3.72 -9.79
C VAL A 174 -16.59 -4.00 -8.54
N ALA A 175 -17.23 -2.97 -7.99
CA ALA A 175 -18.13 -3.14 -6.85
C ALA A 175 -19.34 -3.99 -7.21
N ILE A 176 -20.01 -3.69 -8.33
CA ILE A 176 -21.16 -4.47 -8.82
C ILE A 176 -20.76 -5.93 -9.07
N GLU A 177 -19.66 -6.16 -9.81
CA GLU A 177 -19.15 -7.50 -10.09
C GLU A 177 -18.88 -8.31 -8.81
N THR A 178 -18.34 -7.65 -7.78
CA THR A 178 -18.01 -8.29 -6.50
C THR A 178 -19.27 -8.61 -5.69
N GLU A 179 -20.27 -7.73 -5.68
CA GLU A 179 -21.54 -7.98 -4.98
C GLU A 179 -22.38 -9.06 -5.66
N ASP A 180 -22.45 -9.05 -7.00
CA ASP A 180 -23.16 -10.06 -7.78
C ASP A 180 -22.54 -11.45 -7.60
N ALA A 181 -21.20 -11.54 -7.64
CA ALA A 181 -20.51 -12.80 -7.38
C ALA A 181 -20.81 -13.35 -5.97
N ALA A 182 -20.89 -12.46 -4.96
CA ALA A 182 -21.25 -12.85 -3.60
C ALA A 182 -22.72 -13.32 -3.48
N LYS A 183 -23.62 -12.78 -4.30
CA LYS A 183 -25.03 -13.19 -4.34
C LYS A 183 -25.21 -14.57 -4.98
N VAL A 184 -24.59 -14.82 -6.14
CA VAL A 184 -24.64 -16.12 -6.83
C VAL A 184 -24.03 -17.24 -5.97
N ALA A 185 -22.94 -16.94 -5.26
CA ALA A 185 -22.33 -17.90 -4.33
C ALA A 185 -23.24 -18.27 -3.15
N LYS A 186 -24.09 -17.36 -2.67
CA LYS A 186 -25.09 -17.66 -1.64
C LYS A 186 -26.23 -18.52 -2.19
N GLU A 187 -26.71 -18.24 -3.40
CA GLU A 187 -27.83 -18.97 -4.00
C GLU A 187 -27.47 -20.43 -4.34
N THR A 188 -26.21 -20.70 -4.69
CA THR A 188 -25.72 -22.06 -5.01
C THR A 188 -25.40 -22.93 -3.80
N VAL A 189 -25.28 -22.36 -2.60
CA VAL A 189 -25.00 -23.10 -1.35
C VAL A 189 -26.28 -23.53 -0.63
N TYR A 190 -27.42 -22.89 -0.94
CA TYR A 190 -28.73 -23.19 -0.33
C TYR A 190 -29.74 -23.80 -1.34
N GLY A 191 -29.32 -24.10 -2.56
CA GLY A 191 -30.10 -24.77 -3.60
C GLY A 191 -29.89 -26.28 -3.65
#